data_AF-A0AAN8DAZ9-F1
#
_entry.id   AF-A0AAN8DAZ9-F1
#
_cell.length_a   1.000
_cell.length_b   1.000
_cell.length_c   1.000
_cell.angle_alpha   90.00
_cell.angle_beta   90.00
_cell.angle_gamma   90.00
#
_symmetry.space_group_name_H-M   'P 1'
#
loop_
_entity.id
_entity.type
_entity.pdbx_description
1 polymer ?
#
loop_
_entity_poly.entity_id
_entity_poly.type
_entity_poly.pdbx_seq_one_letter_code
_entity_poly.pdbx_strand_id
1 'polypeptide(L)'
;MKDYIDTSLKAGLVRPSSSPAGAGFFFVKKKYGSLRPCIDYSPLNDIMVKNRYPLPLIDSAFDLLQNAKVFTKLDLRILSQREK
;
A
#
# COMPACT_ATOMS: atom_id res chain seq x y z
N MET A 1 0.64 -18.07 7.57
CA MET A 1 -0.10 -17.01 8.31
C MET A 1 0.57 -16.65 9.62
N LYS A 2 0.87 -17.63 10.49
CA LYS A 2 1.57 -17.39 11.77
C LYS A 2 2.91 -16.67 11.59
N ASP A 3 3.75 -17.14 10.66
CA ASP A 3 5.05 -16.51 10.38
C ASP A 3 4.93 -15.06 9.93
N TYR A 4 3.89 -14.74 9.15
CA TYR A 4 3.61 -13.38 8.72
C TYR A 4 3.23 -12.49 9.90
N ILE A 5 2.38 -12.97 10.80
CA ILE A 5 1.95 -12.24 12.00
C ILE A 5 3.16 -12.01 12.91
N ASP A 6 3.96 -13.04 13.19
CA ASP A 6 5.13 -12.94 14.07
C ASP A 6 6.18 -11.98 13.50
N THR A 7 6.43 -12.05 12.19
CA THR A 7 7.37 -11.12 11.53
C THR A 7 6.84 -9.69 11.54
N SER A 8 5.54 -9.50 11.32
CA SER A 8 4.92 -8.17 11.31
C SER A 8 4.87 -7.54 12.70
N LEU A 9 4.66 -8.35 13.75
CA LEU A 9 4.75 -7.93 15.14
C LEU A 9 6.19 -7.51 15.50
N LYS A 10 7.19 -8.34 15.15
CA LYS A 10 8.60 -8.02 15.37
C LYS A 10 9.05 -6.76 14.62
N ALA A 11 8.53 -6.55 13.42
CA ALA A 11 8.81 -5.36 12.62
C ALA A 11 8.03 -4.10 13.06
N GLY A 12 7.12 -4.22 14.03
CA GLY A 12 6.29 -3.10 14.50
C GLY A 12 5.22 -2.63 13.50
N LEU A 13 4.89 -3.44 12.50
CA LEU A 13 3.89 -3.11 11.48
C LEU A 13 2.45 -3.28 11.99
N VAL A 14 2.25 -4.22 12.91
CA VAL A 14 0.94 -4.54 13.50
C VAL A 14 1.09 -4.70 15.02
N ARG A 15 -0.03 -4.62 15.73
CA ARG A 15 -0.13 -4.91 17.16
C ARG A 15 -1.48 -5.55 17.48
N PRO A 16 -1.59 -6.31 18.58
CA PRO A 16 -2.90 -6.73 19.09
C PRO A 16 -3.81 -5.52 19.29
N SER A 17 -5.08 -5.67 18.93
CA SER A 17 -6.09 -4.62 19.02
C SER A 17 -7.39 -5.19 19.57
N SER A 18 -8.10 -4.39 20.37
CA SER A 18 -9.44 -4.67 20.90
C SER A 18 -10.53 -3.88 20.16
N SER A 19 -10.23 -3.43 18.94
CA SER A 19 -11.16 -2.66 18.10
C SER A 19 -12.48 -3.42 17.87
N PRO A 20 -13.64 -2.74 17.94
CA PRO A 20 -14.92 -3.34 17.58
C PRO A 20 -15.05 -3.62 16.07
N ALA A 21 -14.20 -2.99 15.25
CA ALA A 21 -14.14 -3.20 13.80
C ALA A 21 -13.08 -4.25 13.43
N GLY A 22 -13.45 -5.18 12.54
CA GLY A 22 -12.59 -6.18 11.93
C GLY A 22 -12.81 -6.27 10.42
N ALA A 23 -11.81 -6.78 9.70
CA ALA A 23 -11.83 -6.93 8.25
C ALA A 23 -11.28 -8.31 7.85
N GLY A 24 -11.71 -8.83 6.70
CA GLY A 24 -11.23 -10.10 6.18
C GLY A 24 -9.76 -10.05 5.78
N PHE A 25 -9.00 -11.11 6.06
CA PHE A 25 -7.57 -11.24 5.70
C PHE A 25 -7.35 -12.50 4.87
N PHE A 26 -6.59 -12.39 3.77
CA PHE A 26 -6.25 -13.51 2.90
C PHE A 26 -4.93 -13.26 2.16
N PHE A 27 -4.43 -14.27 1.46
CA PHE A 27 -3.23 -14.17 0.64
C PHE A 27 -3.56 -14.22 -0.85
N VAL A 28 -2.91 -13.37 -1.63
CA VAL A 28 -2.98 -13.38 -3.11
C VAL A 28 -1.63 -13.75 -3.68
N LYS A 29 -1.60 -14.69 -4.63
CA LYS A 29 -0.37 -15.11 -5.30
C LYS A 29 0.13 -14.03 -6.26
N LYS A 30 1.39 -13.60 -6.11
CA LYS A 30 2.09 -12.75 -7.08
C LYS A 30 2.56 -13.59 -8.28
N LYS A 31 2.86 -12.90 -9.39
CA LYS A 31 3.38 -13.49 -10.64
C LYS A 31 4.57 -14.43 -10.41
N TYR A 32 5.48 -14.09 -9.49
CA TYR A 32 6.69 -14.86 -9.19
C TYR A 32 6.54 -15.80 -7.98
N GLY A 33 5.31 -16.16 -7.61
CA GLY A 33 5.03 -17.21 -6.62
C GLY A 33 4.98 -16.76 -5.16
N SER A 34 5.48 -15.57 -4.82
CA SER A 34 5.33 -15.02 -3.47
C SER A 34 3.87 -14.70 -3.12
N LEU A 35 3.51 -14.84 -1.85
CA LEU A 35 2.17 -14.55 -1.35
C LEU A 35 2.10 -13.13 -0.80
N ARG A 36 1.17 -12.32 -1.31
CA ARG A 36 0.89 -10.99 -0.78
C ARG A 36 -0.24 -11.08 0.25
N PRO A 37 -0.03 -10.65 1.50
CA PRO A 37 -1.12 -10.48 2.46
C PRO A 37 -2.04 -9.33 2.00
N CYS A 38 -3.35 -9.58 1.98
CA CYS A 38 -4.38 -8.63 1.58
C CYS A 38 -5.46 -8.57 2.67
N ILE A 39 -5.90 -7.36 2.99
CA ILE A 39 -7.03 -7.11 3.90
C ILE A 39 -8.13 -6.47 3.07
N ASP A 40 -9.33 -7.04 3.13
CA ASP A 40 -10.50 -6.46 2.47
C ASP A 40 -11.11 -5.35 3.34
N TYR A 41 -10.70 -4.12 3.06
CA TYR A 41 -11.23 -2.92 3.70
C TYR A 41 -12.48 -2.38 3.00
N SER A 42 -13.08 -3.07 2.02
CA SER A 42 -14.22 -2.53 1.26
C SER A 42 -15.37 -2.06 2.16
N PRO A 43 -15.84 -2.85 3.16
CA PRO A 43 -16.90 -2.38 4.07
C PRO A 43 -16.47 -1.18 4.92
N LEU A 44 -15.18 -1.09 5.28
CA LEU A 44 -14.63 0.02 6.05
C LEU A 44 -14.53 1.29 5.18
N ASN A 45 -14.15 1.15 3.92
CA ASN A 45 -14.01 2.27 2.98
C ASN A 45 -15.35 2.95 2.67
N ASP A 46 -16.46 2.21 2.74
CA ASP A 46 -17.80 2.75 2.49
C ASP A 46 -18.29 3.66 3.61
N ILE A 47 -17.85 3.43 4.85
CA ILE A 47 -18.24 4.24 6.02
C ILE A 47 -17.26 5.38 6.32
N MET A 48 -16.07 5.38 5.72
CA MET A 48 -15.05 6.41 5.96
C MET A 48 -15.29 7.67 5.12
N VAL A 49 -14.98 8.83 5.71
CA VAL A 49 -14.95 10.11 4.98
C VAL A 49 -13.79 10.10 3.99
N LYS A 50 -14.10 10.23 2.69
CA LYS A 50 -13.10 10.21 1.62
C LYS A 50 -12.22 11.46 1.66
N ASN A 51 -10.94 11.30 1.98
CA ASN A 51 -9.94 12.37 1.87
C ASN A 51 -9.49 12.53 0.41
N ARG A 52 -10.18 13.40 -0.33
CA ARG A 52 -9.96 13.59 -1.77
C ARG A 52 -9.01 14.76 -2.02
N TYR A 53 -7.82 14.47 -2.53
CA TYR A 53 -6.91 15.47 -3.10
C TYR A 53 -6.83 15.29 -4.62
N PRO A 54 -6.74 16.39 -5.39
CA PRO A 54 -6.58 16.30 -6.83
C PRO A 54 -5.20 15.72 -7.14
N LEU A 55 -5.17 14.52 -7.74
CA LEU A 55 -3.96 13.99 -8.35
C LEU A 55 -3.81 14.64 -9.73
N PRO A 56 -2.61 15.17 -10.07
CA PRO A 56 -2.39 15.77 -11.37
C PRO A 56 -2.57 14.71 -12.46
N LEU A 57 -3.13 15.12 -13.60
CA LEU A 57 -3.09 14.31 -14.81
C LEU A 57 -1.63 14.12 -15.25
N ILE A 58 -1.37 13.00 -15.90
CA ILE A 58 -0.03 12.64 -16.36
C ILE A 58 0.53 13.73 -17.28
N ASP A 59 -0.27 14.21 -18.24
CA ASP A 59 0.12 15.28 -19.16
C ASP A 59 0.47 16.57 -18.42
N SER A 60 -0.37 16.99 -17.48
CA SER A 60 -0.12 18.19 -16.66
C SER A 60 1.15 18.07 -15.80
N ALA A 61 1.50 16.86 -15.35
CA ALA A 61 2.74 16.63 -14.62
C ALA A 61 3.97 16.70 -15.55
N PHE A 62 3.85 16.26 -16.80
CA PHE A 62 4.93 16.32 -17.80
C PHE A 62 5.10 17.69 -18.44
N ASP A 63 4.05 18.51 -18.50
CA ASP A 63 4.14 19.90 -18.98
C ASP A 63 5.15 20.72 -18.16
N LEU A 64 5.21 20.48 -16.85
CA LEU A 64 6.18 21.09 -15.94
C LEU A 64 7.64 20.71 -16.25
N LEU A 65 7.84 19.66 -17.05
CA LEU A 65 9.13 19.03 -17.31
C LEU A 65 9.62 19.23 -18.77
N GLN A 66 8.84 19.86 -19.64
CA GLN A 66 9.09 19.93 -21.09
C GLN A 66 10.47 20.48 -21.49
N ASN A 67 11.08 21.35 -20.68
CA ASN A 67 12.37 21.97 -20.98
C ASN A 67 13.56 21.32 -20.23
N ALA A 68 13.30 20.28 -19.44
CA ALA A 68 14.36 19.58 -18.71
C ALA A 68 15.14 18.64 -19.65
N LYS A 69 16.47 18.64 -19.52
CA LYS A 69 17.38 17.80 -20.33
C LYS A 69 17.82 16.52 -19.62
N VAL A 70 17.72 16.49 -18.29
CA VAL A 70 18.13 15.37 -17.44
C VAL A 70 17.01 15.07 -16.47
N PHE A 71 16.67 13.78 -16.34
CA PHE A 71 15.62 13.29 -15.46
C PHE A 71 16.21 12.33 -14.44
N THR A 72 15.71 12.38 -13.21
CA THR A 72 16.00 11.37 -12.19
C THR A 72 14.69 10.98 -11.52
N LYS A 73 14.45 9.67 -11.43
CA LYS A 73 13.27 9.12 -10.78
C LYS A 73 13.67 8.51 -9.45
N LEU A 74 12.99 8.92 -8.40
CA LEU A 74 13.12 8.32 -7.08
C LEU A 74 11.84 7.52 -6.79
N ASP A 75 12.00 6.26 -6.41
CA ASP A 75 10.89 5.41 -5.98
C ASP A 75 11.03 5.17 -4.47
N LEU A 76 10.06 5.71 -3.71
CA LEU A 76 10.04 5.57 -2.26
C LEU A 76 9.57 4.15 -1.91
N ARG A 77 10.47 3.35 -1.34
CA ARG A 77 10.12 2.00 -0.86
C ARG A 77 9.30 2.11 0.42
N ILE A 78 7.98 1.97 0.28
CA ILE A 78 7.07 1.81 1.43
C ILE A 78 7.17 0.37 1.94
N LEU A 79 7.00 0.18 3.25
CA LEU A 79 7.14 -1.11 3.94
C LEU A 79 6.30 -2.25 3.34
N SER A 80 5.18 -1.93 2.66
CA SER A 80 4.34 -2.90 1.94
C SER A 80 4.95 -3.45 0.64
N GLN A 81 6.08 -2.91 0.18
CA GLN A 81 6.80 -3.28 -1.05
C GLN A 81 8.06 -4.12 -0.79
N ARG A 82 8.28 -4.63 0.43
CA ARG A 82 9.49 -5.37 0.86
C ARG A 82 9.82 -6.68 0.13
N GLU A 83 9.17 -7.00 -0.99
CA GLU A 83 9.41 -8.21 -1.78
C GLU A 83 9.53 -7.91 -3.28
N LYS A 84 10.22 -6.81 -3.61
CA LYS A 84 10.77 -6.57 -4.95
C LYS A 84 12.28 -6.51 -4.87
#